data_AF-A0A317DZB6-F1
#
_entry.id   AF-A0A317DZB6-F1
#
_cell.length_a   1.000
_cell.length_b   1.000
_cell.length_c   1.000
_cell.angle_alpha   90.00
_cell.angle_beta   90.00
_cell.angle_gamma   90.00
#
_symmetry.space_group_name_H-M   'P 1'
#
loop_
_entity.id
_entity.type
_entity.pdbx_description
1 polymer ?
#
loop_
_entity_poly.entity_id
_entity_poly.type
_entity_poly.pdbx_seq_one_letter_code
_entity_poly.pdbx_strand_id
1 'polypeptide(L)'
;MPGPSPGASPGRWRPSDQPGDPGGVPPGSRPNHWRSEMSDLPLLVSCERDFLVHLVAVPSEARVCDLIEAAASLVVGVHLPDMPASSIRLRKIDRHEALPGDANVVDAGIEPMDWVHLFFEPASDGKPLQ
;
A
#
# COMPACT_ATOMS: atom_id res chain seq x y z
N MET A 1 10.38 45.48 -44.42
CA MET A 1 10.71 44.70 -43.22
C MET A 1 9.91 43.41 -43.24
N PRO A 2 10.52 42.24 -43.47
CA PRO A 2 9.82 40.96 -43.36
C PRO A 2 9.75 40.52 -41.89
N GLY A 3 8.57 40.07 -41.45
CA GLY A 3 8.30 39.61 -40.09
C GLY A 3 8.89 38.21 -39.79
N PRO A 4 8.91 37.79 -38.51
CA PRO A 4 9.58 36.56 -38.10
C PRO A 4 8.77 35.30 -38.47
N SER A 5 9.50 34.27 -38.91
CA SER A 5 8.99 32.92 -39.17
C SER A 5 8.49 32.23 -37.87
N PRO A 6 7.37 31.49 -37.91
CA PRO A 6 6.89 30.76 -36.73
C PRO A 6 7.67 29.47 -36.48
N GLY A 7 8.25 29.39 -35.29
CA GLY A 7 8.28 28.23 -34.38
C GLY A 7 8.65 26.85 -34.92
N ALA A 8 9.90 26.45 -34.71
CA ALA A 8 10.28 25.04 -34.70
C ALA A 8 9.58 24.31 -33.54
N SER A 9 8.82 23.26 -33.84
CA SER A 9 8.32 22.32 -32.83
C SER A 9 9.46 21.43 -32.33
N PRO A 10 9.61 21.17 -31.01
CA PRO A 10 10.60 20.22 -30.55
C PRO A 10 10.22 18.79 -30.98
N GLY A 11 11.21 18.08 -31.52
CA GLY A 11 11.05 16.74 -32.10
C GLY A 11 10.47 15.74 -31.10
N ARG A 12 9.34 15.14 -31.49
CA ARG A 12 8.78 13.96 -30.82
C ARG A 12 9.75 12.79 -31.05
N TRP A 13 10.32 12.27 -29.97
CA TRP A 13 11.13 11.06 -30.00
C TRP A 13 10.31 9.90 -30.58
N ARG A 14 10.82 9.26 -31.64
CA ARG A 14 10.30 8.00 -32.18
C ARG A 14 11.41 6.95 -32.02
N PRO A 15 11.19 5.87 -31.27
CA PRO A 15 12.06 4.70 -31.38
C PRO A 15 11.81 4.06 -32.75
N SER A 16 12.83 4.07 -33.61
CA SER A 16 12.89 3.18 -34.77
C SER A 16 13.50 1.84 -34.35
N ASP A 17 12.99 0.77 -34.97
CA ASP A 17 13.56 -0.58 -35.06
C ASP A 17 13.23 -1.55 -33.91
N GLN A 18 12.05 -2.19 -33.99
CA GLN A 18 11.92 -3.60 -33.60
C GLN A 18 11.89 -4.46 -34.87
N PRO A 19 12.82 -5.43 -35.04
CA PRO A 19 12.67 -6.47 -36.05
C PRO A 19 11.51 -7.40 -35.65
N GLY A 20 10.69 -7.76 -36.63
CA GLY A 20 9.44 -8.50 -36.44
C GLY A 20 9.61 -9.85 -35.75
N ASP A 21 8.77 -10.09 -34.75
CA ASP A 21 8.59 -11.38 -34.08
C ASP A 21 7.40 -12.11 -34.73
N PRO A 22 7.57 -13.31 -35.32
CA PRO A 22 6.50 -14.08 -35.94
C PRO A 22 5.79 -14.96 -34.89
N GLY A 23 5.19 -14.31 -33.88
CA GLY A 23 4.54 -14.98 -32.76
C GLY A 23 3.46 -14.12 -32.13
N GLY A 24 2.40 -13.82 -32.90
CA GLY A 24 1.29 -12.98 -32.46
C GLY A 24 0.54 -13.58 -31.27
N VAL A 25 0.89 -13.15 -30.05
CA VAL A 25 0.03 -13.29 -28.87
C VAL A 25 -1.08 -12.23 -28.99
N PRO A 26 -2.37 -12.59 -28.91
CA PRO A 26 -3.45 -11.62 -28.97
C PRO A 26 -3.33 -10.60 -27.82
N PRO A 27 -3.56 -9.30 -28.07
CA PRO A 27 -3.61 -8.29 -27.02
C PRO A 27 -4.83 -8.57 -26.14
N GLY A 28 -4.62 -9.19 -24.99
CA GLY A 28 -5.69 -9.55 -24.05
C GLY A 28 -5.48 -10.86 -23.29
N SER A 29 -4.44 -11.64 -23.57
CA SER A 29 -4.16 -12.89 -22.87
C SER A 29 -2.76 -12.92 -22.29
N ARG A 30 -2.45 -11.96 -21.42
CA ARG A 30 -1.46 -12.23 -20.37
C ARG A 30 -2.19 -13.03 -19.29
N PRO A 31 -1.85 -14.31 -19.04
CA PRO A 31 -2.28 -14.93 -17.80
C PRO A 31 -1.76 -14.04 -16.66
N ASN A 32 -2.68 -13.54 -15.83
CA ASN A 32 -2.37 -12.92 -14.54
C ASN A 32 -1.74 -14.01 -13.67
N HIS A 33 -0.45 -14.27 -13.88
CA HIS A 33 0.34 -15.28 -13.17
C HIS A 33 0.75 -14.82 -11.77
N TRP A 34 0.41 -13.58 -11.37
CA TRP A 34 0.56 -13.11 -9.99
C TRP A 34 -0.42 -13.79 -9.00
N ARG A 35 -1.27 -14.71 -9.47
CA ARG A 35 -2.47 -15.13 -8.73
C ARG A 35 -2.35 -16.34 -7.80
N SER A 36 -1.21 -17.03 -7.62
CA SER A 36 -1.25 -18.26 -6.77
C SER A 36 0.03 -18.80 -6.12
N GLU A 37 1.11 -18.04 -5.95
CA GLU A 37 2.21 -18.49 -5.05
C GLU A 37 2.76 -17.29 -4.26
N MET A 38 2.53 -17.27 -2.94
CA MET A 38 3.19 -16.42 -1.93
C MET A 38 3.47 -14.97 -2.41
N SER A 39 2.44 -14.29 -2.93
CA SER A 39 2.63 -12.92 -3.42
C SER A 39 2.50 -11.94 -2.26
N ASP A 40 3.58 -11.22 -1.97
CA ASP A 40 3.51 -10.07 -1.08
C ASP A 40 2.58 -9.00 -1.66
N LEU A 41 1.69 -8.48 -0.83
CA LEU A 41 0.81 -7.36 -1.09
C LEU A 41 1.54 -6.07 -0.69
N PRO A 42 1.87 -5.17 -1.64
CA PRO A 42 2.39 -3.85 -1.28
C PRO A 42 1.23 -2.98 -0.76
N LEU A 43 1.37 -2.41 0.44
CA LEU A 43 0.35 -1.60 1.09
C LEU A 43 0.91 -0.23 1.46
N LEU A 44 0.08 0.81 1.34
CA LEU A 44 0.37 2.14 1.88
C LEU A 44 -0.13 2.19 3.32
N VAL A 45 0.78 2.46 4.26
CA VAL A 45 0.44 2.47 5.69
C VAL A 45 0.72 3.84 6.29
N SER A 46 -0.30 4.47 6.85
CA SER A 46 -0.11 5.62 7.74
C SER A 46 -0.39 5.22 9.19
N CYS A 47 0.18 5.96 10.13
CA CYS A 47 -0.08 5.76 11.55
C CYS A 47 -0.60 7.06 12.18
N GLU A 48 -1.55 6.94 13.09
CA GLU A 48 -2.04 8.06 13.88
C GLU A 48 -0.86 8.73 14.59
N ARG A 49 -0.74 10.06 14.45
CA ARG A 49 0.35 10.90 14.99
C ARG A 49 1.70 10.77 14.28
N ASP A 50 1.85 9.88 13.29
CA ASP A 50 2.99 9.90 12.35
C ASP A 50 2.67 10.86 11.19
N PHE A 51 3.71 11.45 10.59
CA PHE A 51 3.60 12.34 9.44
C PHE A 51 3.96 11.66 8.12
N LEU A 52 4.50 10.44 8.16
CA LEU A 52 4.86 9.65 6.99
C LEU A 52 3.79 8.65 6.58
N VAL A 53 3.85 8.25 5.30
CA VAL A 53 3.18 7.07 4.76
C VAL A 53 4.27 6.10 4.33
N HIS A 54 4.20 4.87 4.83
CA HIS A 54 5.17 3.81 4.58
C HIS A 54 4.64 2.86 3.52
N LEU A 55 5.53 2.35 2.67
CA LEU A 55 5.21 1.23 1.78
C LEU A 55 5.63 -0.06 2.48
N VAL A 56 4.67 -0.92 2.79
CA VAL A 56 4.90 -2.20 3.50
C VAL A 56 4.48 -3.35 2.61
N ALA A 57 5.38 -4.31 2.40
CA ALA A 57 5.06 -5.56 1.72
C ALA A 57 4.65 -6.60 2.77
N VAL A 58 3.49 -7.23 2.58
CA VAL A 58 2.95 -8.20 3.54
C VAL A 58 2.49 -9.45 2.79
N PRO A 59 2.78 -10.67 3.27
CA PRO A 59 2.26 -11.89 2.66
C PRO A 59 0.73 -11.86 2.56
N SER A 60 0.19 -12.34 1.45
CA SER A 60 -1.26 -12.35 1.20
C SER A 60 -2.07 -13.14 2.25
N GLU A 61 -1.44 -14.15 2.83
CA GLU A 61 -1.96 -15.05 3.84
C GLU A 61 -1.70 -14.58 5.28
N ALA A 62 -1.04 -13.44 5.47
CA ALA A 62 -0.80 -12.88 6.79
C ALA A 62 -2.11 -12.51 7.47
N ARG A 63 -2.11 -12.55 8.80
CA ARG A 63 -3.23 -12.03 9.59
C ARG A 63 -3.10 -10.52 9.75
N VAL A 64 -4.23 -9.86 9.97
CA VAL A 64 -4.24 -8.41 10.21
C VAL A 64 -3.41 -8.01 11.43
N CYS A 65 -3.37 -8.83 12.49
CA CYS A 65 -2.49 -8.58 13.64
C CYS A 65 -1.01 -8.56 13.28
N ASP A 66 -0.57 -9.45 12.38
CA ASP A 66 0.82 -9.54 11.95
C ASP A 66 1.21 -8.31 11.12
N LEU A 67 0.29 -7.83 10.26
CA LEU A 67 0.45 -6.56 9.54
C LEU A 67 0.53 -5.36 10.50
N ILE A 68 -0.31 -5.32 11.54
CA ILE A 68 -0.26 -4.26 12.56
C ILE A 68 1.11 -4.25 13.24
N GLU A 69 1.61 -5.40 13.68
CA GLU A 69 2.91 -5.53 14.32
C GLU A 69 4.05 -5.09 13.40
N ALA A 70 4.05 -5.59 12.16
CA ALA A 70 5.06 -5.24 11.17
C ALA A 70 5.08 -3.74 10.88
N ALA A 71 3.92 -3.12 10.66
CA ALA A 71 3.83 -1.68 10.40
C ALA A 71 4.12 -0.83 11.65
N ALA A 72 3.67 -1.25 12.84
CA ALA A 72 3.96 -0.57 14.09
C ALA A 72 5.46 -0.51 14.39
N SER A 73 6.21 -1.57 14.03
CA SER A 73 7.67 -1.63 14.22
C SER A 73 8.45 -0.56 13.44
N LEU A 74 7.84 0.02 12.40
CA LEU A 74 8.44 1.09 11.59
C LEU A 74 8.24 2.48 12.19
N VAL A 75 7.27 2.64 13.10
CA VAL A 75 6.82 3.95 13.58
C VAL A 75 6.93 4.10 15.09
N VAL A 76 6.55 3.07 15.87
CA VAL A 76 6.61 3.08 17.33
C VAL A 76 8.07 2.86 17.78
N GLY A 77 8.54 3.72 18.69
CA GLY A 77 9.94 3.79 19.10
C GLY A 77 10.85 4.55 18.12
N VAL A 78 10.36 4.87 16.91
CA VAL A 78 11.13 5.58 15.86
C VAL A 78 10.63 7.01 15.69
N HIS A 79 9.36 7.17 15.31
CA HIS A 79 8.70 8.48 15.15
C HIS A 79 7.73 8.78 16.29
N LEU A 80 7.20 7.74 16.93
CA LEU A 80 6.21 7.82 18.00
C LEU A 80 6.77 7.19 19.28
N PRO A 81 6.46 7.74 20.47
CA PRO A 81 6.76 7.06 21.72
C PRO A 81 5.87 5.82 21.90
N ASP A 82 6.33 4.86 22.70
CA ASP A 82 5.52 3.72 23.14
C ASP A 82 4.27 4.18 23.90
N MET A 83 3.14 3.51 23.67
CA MET A 83 1.86 3.76 24.33
C MET A 83 1.28 2.48 24.92
N PRO A 84 1.85 1.96 26.03
CA PRO A 84 1.46 0.65 26.59
C PRO A 84 0.03 0.59 27.13
N ALA A 85 -0.61 1.74 27.34
CA ALA A 85 -2.02 1.82 27.75
C ALA A 85 -3.02 1.75 26.56
N SER A 86 -2.51 1.61 25.33
CA SER A 86 -3.30 1.58 24.11
C SER A 86 -3.05 0.30 23.32
N SER A 87 -4.09 -0.19 22.64
CA SER A 87 -3.97 -1.20 21.59
C SER A 87 -3.97 -0.55 20.22
N ILE A 88 -3.13 -1.03 19.32
CA ILE A 88 -3.08 -0.58 17.92
C ILE A 88 -4.11 -1.37 17.12
N ARG A 89 -4.92 -0.66 16.33
CA ARG A 89 -5.91 -1.21 15.41
C ARG A 89 -5.61 -0.74 13.99
N LEU A 90 -6.14 -1.47 13.02
CA LEU A 90 -6.00 -1.15 11.59
C LEU A 90 -7.38 -0.92 10.98
N ARG A 91 -7.48 0.06 10.07
CA ARG A 91 -8.64 0.23 9.17
C ARG A 91 -8.18 0.63 7.77
N LYS A 92 -9.01 0.43 6.76
CA LYS A 92 -8.80 1.06 5.45
C LYS A 92 -9.08 2.56 5.55
N ILE A 93 -8.42 3.41 4.76
CA ILE A 93 -8.58 4.87 4.85
C ILE A 93 -10.00 5.34 4.52
N ASP A 94 -10.71 4.56 3.68
CA ASP A 94 -12.07 4.80 3.24
C ASP A 94 -13.13 4.19 4.19
N ARG A 95 -12.71 3.56 5.29
CA ARG A 95 -13.58 2.92 6.28
C ARG A 95 -13.28 3.43 7.68
N HIS A 96 -14.32 3.56 8.50
CA HIS A 96 -14.16 3.95 9.89
C HIS A 96 -13.91 2.76 10.83
N GLU A 97 -14.44 1.60 10.46
CA GLU A 97 -14.42 0.39 11.29
C GLU A 97 -13.05 -0.29 11.28
N ALA A 98 -12.65 -0.78 12.45
CA ALA A 98 -11.45 -1.58 12.61
C ALA A 98 -11.61 -2.92 11.87
N LEU A 99 -10.57 -3.33 11.15
CA LEU A 99 -10.50 -4.67 10.59
C LEU A 99 -10.36 -5.71 11.73
N PRO A 100 -10.96 -6.90 11.59
CA PRO A 100 -10.77 -7.98 12.57
C PRO A 100 -9.31 -8.41 12.59
N GLY A 101 -8.67 -8.36 13.76
CA GLY A 101 -7.23 -8.65 13.88
C GLY A 101 -6.90 -10.11 13.57
N ASP A 102 -7.87 -11.01 13.73
CA ASP A 102 -7.72 -12.44 13.50
C ASP A 102 -7.96 -12.88 12.05
N ALA A 103 -8.56 -12.01 11.23
CA ALA A 103 -8.81 -12.26 9.82
C ALA A 103 -7.52 -12.24 9.01
N ASN A 104 -7.50 -12.99 7.90
CA ASN A 104 -6.47 -12.85 6.88
C ASN A 104 -6.61 -11.49 6.19
N VAL A 105 -5.49 -10.92 5.74
CA VAL A 105 -5.45 -9.62 5.04
C VAL A 105 -6.37 -9.60 3.82
N VAL A 106 -6.33 -10.66 2.98
CA VAL A 106 -7.20 -10.76 1.80
C VAL A 106 -8.68 -10.92 2.17
N ASP A 107 -8.99 -11.74 3.18
CA ASP A 107 -10.38 -11.95 3.64
C ASP A 107 -10.96 -10.68 4.28
N ALA A 108 -10.11 -9.83 4.84
CA ALA A 108 -10.48 -8.50 5.34
C ALA A 108 -10.76 -7.48 4.21
N GLY A 109 -10.59 -7.87 2.94
CA GLY A 109 -10.83 -7.03 1.77
C GLY A 109 -9.74 -5.99 1.54
N ILE A 110 -8.50 -6.31 1.94
CA ILE A 110 -7.31 -5.53 1.59
C ILE A 110 -6.79 -6.01 0.23
N GLU A 111 -6.59 -5.07 -0.67
CA GLU A 111 -6.06 -5.27 -2.02
C GLU A 111 -4.66 -4.65 -2.17
N PRO A 112 -3.87 -5.06 -3.17
CA PRO A 112 -2.60 -4.40 -3.48
C PRO A 112 -2.78 -2.88 -3.64
N MET A 113 -1.84 -2.13 -3.07
CA MET A 113 -1.79 -0.67 -3.03
C MET A 113 -2.91 0.01 -2.22
N ASP A 114 -3.72 -0.75 -1.49
CA ASP A 114 -4.65 -0.15 -0.54
C ASP A 114 -3.91 0.71 0.49
N TRP A 115 -4.58 1.79 0.89
CA TRP A 115 -4.14 2.63 1.98
C TRP A 115 -4.85 2.23 3.27
N VAL A 116 -4.06 1.70 4.21
CA VAL A 116 -4.50 1.36 5.57
C VAL A 116 -3.92 2.33 6.60
N HIS A 117 -4.65 2.52 7.69
CA HIS A 117 -4.34 3.45 8.76
C HIS A 117 -4.30 2.73 10.10
N LEU A 118 -3.16 2.81 10.78
CA LEU A 118 -3.02 2.41 12.18
C LEU A 118 -3.56 3.51 13.09
N PHE A 119 -4.36 3.14 14.08
CA PHE A 119 -4.89 4.05 15.09
C PHE A 119 -4.91 3.40 16.47
N PHE A 120 -4.94 4.23 17.52
CA PHE A 120 -4.82 3.77 18.90
C PHE A 120 -6.18 3.79 19.59
N GLU A 121 -6.55 2.67 20.18
CA GLU A 121 -7.70 2.55 21.09
C GLU A 121 -7.21 2.32 22.52
N PRO A 122 -7.93 2.78 23.56
CA PRO A 122 -7.61 2.41 24.94
C PRO A 122 -7.62 0.89 25.11
N ALA A 123 -6.57 0.34 25.73
CA ALA A 123 -6.50 -1.09 25.99
C ALA A 123 -7.69 -1.54 26.86
N SER A 124 -8.37 -2.62 26.47
CA SER A 124 -9.57 -3.12 27.16
C SER A 124 -9.27 -3.74 28.53
N ASP A 125 -8.01 -3.77 28.97
CA ASP A 125 -7.55 -4.31 30.26
C ASP A 125 -7.84 -3.40 31.48
N GLY A 126 -8.74 -2.42 31.33
CA GLY A 126 -9.57 -1.96 32.44
C GLY A 126 -8.89 -1.16 33.55
N LYS A 127 -7.77 -0.45 33.29
CA LYS A 127 -7.36 0.64 34.19
C LYS A 127 -7.77 1.99 33.60
N PRO A 128 -8.62 2.76 34.28
CA PRO A 128 -9.04 4.06 33.79
C PRO A 128 -7.84 5.01 33.71
N LEU A 129 -7.87 5.89 32.72
CA LEU A 129 -7.11 7.14 32.73
C LEU A 129 -7.56 7.93 33.98
N GLN A 130 -6.75 7.88 35.04
CA GLN A 130 -6.81 8.84 36.14
C GLN A 130 -5.82 9.97 35.88
#